data_AF-A0A951MW86-F1
#
_entry.id   AF-A0A951MW86-F1
#
_cell.length_a   1.000
_cell.length_b   1.000
_cell.length_c   1.000
_cell.angle_alpha   90.00
_cell.angle_beta   90.00
_cell.angle_gamma   90.00
#
_symmetry.space_group_name_H-M   'P 1'
#
loop_
_entity.id
_entity.type
_entity.pdbx_description
1 polymer ?
#
loop_
_entity_poly.entity_id
_entity_poly.type
_entity_poly.pdbx_seq_one_letter_code
_entity_poly.pdbx_strand_id
1 'polypeptide(L)'
;MSLVAVVALGAVLIFVSRNDRAVAEAPILGDHWHAAVGIYMCGDFVPNPNDAKQDVSGIHSHGDGLMHIHPFGTRYTGEGANLAAFADTVGMEIEDDRLKLASGEELSNGDDCGGRPGQVQVKVWESNADQQGRLLEGGFADYAPQDGSMFTIAFVPEGTDIPRPPSAGNAPTDV
;
A
#
# COMPACT_ATOMS: atom_id res chain seq x y z
N MET A 1 22.74 -34.10 -29.93
CA MET A 1 22.76 -32.68 -29.51
C MET A 1 21.42 -32.18 -28.97
N SER A 2 20.48 -33.07 -28.58
CA SER A 2 19.12 -32.67 -28.19
C SER A 2 18.87 -32.70 -26.68
N LEU A 3 19.59 -33.52 -25.92
CA LEU A 3 19.37 -33.63 -24.47
C LEU A 3 19.94 -32.43 -23.69
N VAL A 4 21.16 -31.99 -24.04
CA VAL A 4 21.84 -30.86 -23.37
C VAL A 4 21.08 -29.54 -23.60
N ALA A 5 20.53 -29.34 -24.81
CA ALA A 5 19.74 -28.16 -25.15
C ALA A 5 18.41 -28.13 -24.39
N VAL A 6 17.75 -29.28 -24.22
CA VAL A 6 16.48 -29.38 -23.46
C VAL A 6 16.73 -29.15 -21.97
N VAL A 7 17.83 -29.68 -21.41
CA VAL A 7 18.19 -29.46 -20.00
C VAL A 7 18.54 -27.98 -19.75
N ALA A 8 19.30 -27.36 -20.64
CA ALA A 8 19.65 -25.94 -20.51
C ALA A 8 18.41 -25.05 -20.65
N LEU A 9 17.53 -25.32 -21.62
CA LEU A 9 16.28 -24.58 -21.80
C LEU A 9 15.35 -24.78 -20.60
N GLY A 10 15.24 -26.02 -20.08
CA GLY A 10 14.47 -26.32 -18.87
C GLY A 10 15.02 -25.58 -17.64
N ALA A 11 16.34 -25.53 -17.45
CA ALA A 11 16.96 -24.80 -16.35
C ALA A 11 16.74 -23.29 -16.45
N VAL A 12 16.83 -22.73 -17.66
CA VAL A 12 16.52 -21.30 -17.91
C VAL A 12 15.04 -21.01 -17.65
N LEU A 13 14.13 -21.86 -18.11
CA LEU A 13 12.69 -21.69 -17.86
C LEU A 13 12.33 -21.83 -16.37
N ILE A 14 12.99 -22.74 -15.64
CA ILE A 14 12.82 -22.88 -14.17
C ILE A 14 13.38 -21.65 -13.46
N PHE A 15 14.53 -21.13 -13.89
CA PHE A 15 15.12 -19.91 -13.33
C PHE A 15 14.23 -18.68 -13.58
N VAL A 16 13.73 -18.51 -14.80
CA VAL A 16 12.78 -17.45 -15.16
C VAL A 16 11.46 -17.61 -14.40
N SER A 17 10.91 -18.82 -14.32
CA SER A 17 9.66 -19.08 -13.60
C SER A 17 9.78 -18.89 -12.08
N ARG A 18 10.95 -19.13 -11.49
CA ARG A 18 11.21 -18.83 -10.07
C ARG A 18 11.34 -17.34 -9.80
N ASN A 19 11.64 -16.56 -10.83
CA ASN A 19 11.78 -15.11 -10.72
C ASN A 19 10.46 -14.35 -10.96
N ASP A 20 9.40 -15.01 -11.45
CA ASP A 20 8.21 -14.32 -11.97
C ASP A 20 6.88 -14.53 -11.24
N ARG A 21 6.75 -15.39 -10.21
CA ARG A 21 5.51 -15.44 -9.40
C ARG A 21 5.79 -15.89 -7.97
N ALA A 22 6.12 -14.96 -7.08
CA ALA A 22 5.66 -15.11 -5.71
C ALA A 22 4.11 -15.13 -5.79
N VAL A 23 3.49 -16.17 -5.25
CA VAL A 23 2.05 -16.10 -4.97
C VAL A 23 1.92 -14.94 -3.99
N ALA A 24 1.03 -13.97 -4.26
CA ALA A 24 0.77 -12.91 -3.29
C ALA A 24 0.36 -13.59 -1.98
N GLU A 25 1.25 -13.55 -0.99
CA GLU A 25 0.94 -14.07 0.32
C GLU A 25 -0.04 -13.11 0.99
N ALA A 26 -0.85 -13.65 1.89
CA ALA A 26 -1.86 -12.90 2.62
C ALA A 26 -1.61 -13.08 4.13
N PRO A 27 -1.73 -12.01 4.95
CA PRO A 27 -1.42 -12.11 6.37
C PRO A 27 -2.44 -13.01 7.08
N ILE A 28 -1.96 -13.90 7.93
CA ILE A 28 -2.76 -14.77 8.80
C ILE A 28 -2.58 -14.39 10.28
N LEU A 29 -3.28 -15.09 11.17
CA LEU A 29 -3.11 -14.89 12.62
C LEU A 29 -1.69 -15.28 13.05
N GLY A 30 -1.01 -14.36 13.72
CA GLY A 30 0.34 -14.56 14.23
C GLY A 30 1.46 -13.97 13.36
N ASP A 31 1.13 -13.50 12.16
CA ASP A 31 2.07 -12.76 11.29
C ASP A 31 2.28 -11.33 11.79
N HIS A 32 3.39 -10.70 11.40
CA HIS A 32 3.69 -9.31 11.73
C HIS A 32 4.29 -8.54 10.54
N TRP A 33 3.42 -8.17 9.62
CA TRP A 33 3.80 -7.54 8.37
C TRP A 33 3.86 -6.02 8.48
N HIS A 34 4.57 -5.42 7.52
CA HIS A 34 4.72 -3.97 7.42
C HIS A 34 4.56 -3.51 5.98
N ALA A 35 3.76 -2.47 5.77
CA ALA A 35 3.70 -1.75 4.50
C ALA A 35 4.04 -0.28 4.72
N ALA A 36 4.93 0.28 3.89
CA ALA A 36 5.24 1.70 3.96
C ALA A 36 4.06 2.52 3.41
N VAL A 37 3.64 3.54 4.15
CA VAL A 37 2.52 4.41 3.79
C VAL A 37 2.94 5.87 3.79
N GLY A 38 2.42 6.62 2.82
CA GLY A 38 2.56 8.06 2.75
C GLY A 38 1.24 8.71 2.32
N ILE A 39 0.96 9.89 2.86
CA ILE A 39 -0.19 10.70 2.45
C ILE A 39 0.36 11.96 1.76
N TYR A 40 0.08 12.10 0.47
CA TYR A 40 0.68 13.12 -0.39
C TYR A 40 -0.37 14.09 -0.92
N MET A 41 -0.31 15.33 -0.45
CA MET A 41 -1.35 16.34 -0.65
C MET A 41 -0.75 17.54 -1.36
N CYS A 42 -1.23 17.82 -2.56
CA CYS A 42 -0.89 19.04 -3.32
C CYS A 42 0.61 19.37 -3.44
N GLY A 43 1.46 18.35 -3.48
CA GLY A 43 2.91 18.50 -3.68
C GLY A 43 3.76 18.17 -2.45
N ASP A 44 3.15 17.91 -1.29
CA ASP A 44 3.87 17.66 -0.05
C ASP A 44 3.33 16.43 0.69
N PHE A 45 4.23 15.71 1.38
CA PHE A 45 3.80 14.71 2.35
C PHE A 45 3.27 15.39 3.61
N VAL A 46 2.08 15.00 4.03
CA VAL A 46 1.56 15.39 5.35
C VAL A 46 2.16 14.50 6.44
N PRO A 47 2.04 14.86 7.73
CA PRO A 47 2.55 14.03 8.82
C PRO A 47 2.01 12.60 8.75
N ASN A 48 2.87 11.64 9.11
CA ASN A 48 2.47 10.23 9.18
C ASN A 48 1.31 10.05 10.16
N PRO A 49 0.30 9.26 9.78
CA PRO A 49 -0.83 8.99 10.65
C PRO A 49 -0.37 8.23 11.91
N ASN A 50 -0.94 8.60 13.06
CA ASN A 50 -0.93 7.77 14.26
C ASN A 50 -2.33 7.19 14.45
N ASP A 51 -2.45 6.15 15.27
CA ASP A 51 -3.75 5.67 15.72
C ASP A 51 -4.57 6.81 16.35
N ALA A 52 -5.77 7.02 15.82
CA ALA A 52 -6.74 7.96 16.35
C ALA A 52 -7.86 7.23 17.11
N LYS A 53 -8.02 5.93 16.87
CA LYS A 53 -8.97 5.04 17.53
C LYS A 53 -8.24 3.90 18.22
N GLN A 54 -8.93 3.20 19.11
CA GLN A 54 -8.40 1.98 19.69
C GLN A 54 -8.22 0.93 18.59
N ASP A 55 -7.01 0.35 18.50
CA ASP A 55 -6.77 -0.78 17.61
C ASP A 55 -7.56 -2.02 18.09
N VAL A 56 -8.51 -2.44 17.26
CA VAL A 56 -9.33 -3.65 17.44
C VAL A 56 -9.11 -4.65 16.29
N SER A 57 -8.24 -4.31 15.35
CA SER A 57 -8.02 -5.06 14.11
C SER A 57 -6.66 -5.74 14.03
N GLY A 58 -5.64 -5.16 14.67
CA GLY A 58 -4.23 -5.48 14.46
C GLY A 58 -3.64 -4.72 13.26
N ILE A 59 -4.38 -3.77 12.69
CA ILE A 59 -4.00 -2.96 11.52
C ILE A 59 -3.90 -1.50 11.96
N HIS A 60 -2.68 -1.02 12.20
CA HIS A 60 -2.47 0.20 12.97
C HIS A 60 -1.17 0.94 12.59
N SER A 61 -0.93 2.11 13.18
CA SER A 61 0.29 2.91 12.97
C SER A 61 0.85 3.53 14.25
N HIS A 62 2.18 3.64 14.28
CA HIS A 62 2.91 4.37 15.32
C HIS A 62 3.40 5.76 14.87
N GLY A 63 2.91 6.29 13.74
CA GLY A 63 3.38 7.57 13.21
C GLY A 63 4.77 7.52 12.57
N ASP A 64 5.30 6.33 12.33
CA ASP A 64 6.59 6.08 11.70
C ASP A 64 6.50 5.93 10.17
N GLY A 65 5.29 6.07 9.62
CA GLY A 65 5.03 5.94 8.19
C GLY A 65 4.86 4.49 7.76
N LEU A 66 4.53 3.60 8.70
CA LEU A 66 4.18 2.22 8.43
C LEU A 66 2.72 1.94 8.77
N MET A 67 2.11 1.08 7.95
CA MET A 67 0.93 0.29 8.28
C MET A 67 1.45 -1.04 8.84
N HIS A 68 1.31 -1.22 10.15
CA HIS A 68 1.63 -2.47 10.83
C HIS A 68 0.43 -3.41 10.74
N ILE A 69 0.69 -4.67 10.40
CA ILE A 69 -0.33 -5.66 10.06
C ILE A 69 -0.05 -6.93 10.85
N HIS A 70 -0.77 -7.10 11.96
CA HIS A 70 -0.70 -8.30 12.80
C HIS A 70 -2.13 -8.68 13.25
N PRO A 71 -2.91 -9.33 12.36
CA PRO A 71 -4.36 -9.47 12.53
C PRO A 71 -4.78 -10.09 13.87
N PHE A 72 -5.71 -9.43 14.59
CA PHE A 72 -6.27 -9.94 15.85
C PHE A 72 -7.39 -10.98 15.66
N GLY A 73 -7.90 -11.12 14.44
CA GLY A 73 -8.98 -12.03 14.13
C GLY A 73 -9.04 -12.34 12.64
N THR A 74 -9.66 -13.47 12.27
CA THR A 74 -9.74 -13.94 10.87
C THR A 74 -10.51 -13.00 9.94
N ARG A 75 -11.22 -12.00 10.47
CA ARG A 75 -11.86 -10.95 9.67
C ARG A 75 -10.88 -9.90 9.14
N TYR A 76 -9.66 -9.85 9.72
CA TYR A 76 -8.60 -8.91 9.36
C TYR A 76 -7.39 -9.61 8.73
N THR A 77 -7.53 -10.88 8.34
CA THR A 77 -6.53 -11.62 7.57
C THR A 77 -6.79 -11.47 6.08
N GLY A 78 -5.76 -11.67 5.24
CA GLY A 78 -5.88 -11.54 3.78
C GLY A 78 -6.49 -10.22 3.34
N GLU A 79 -7.57 -10.26 2.56
CA GLU A 79 -8.28 -9.07 2.07
C GLU A 79 -8.88 -8.20 3.20
N GLY A 80 -8.99 -8.73 4.42
CA GLY A 80 -9.42 -7.97 5.59
C GLY A 80 -8.32 -7.07 6.19
N ALA A 81 -7.06 -7.30 5.84
CA ALA A 81 -5.92 -6.45 6.23
C ALA A 81 -5.75 -5.28 5.26
N ASN A 82 -6.83 -4.52 5.03
CA ASN A 82 -6.91 -3.55 3.95
C ASN A 82 -6.82 -2.09 4.40
N LEU A 83 -6.79 -1.19 3.42
CA LEU A 83 -6.74 0.25 3.60
C LEU A 83 -7.95 0.80 4.36
N ALA A 84 -9.13 0.21 4.24
CA ALA A 84 -10.29 0.61 5.04
C ALA A 84 -10.08 0.36 6.54
N ALA A 85 -9.56 -0.83 6.91
CA ALA A 85 -9.24 -1.17 8.30
C ALA A 85 -8.15 -0.26 8.88
N PHE A 86 -7.13 0.04 8.08
CA PHE A 86 -6.08 0.98 8.45
C PHE A 86 -6.63 2.41 8.61
N ALA A 87 -7.33 2.92 7.60
CA ALA A 87 -7.90 4.26 7.58
C ALA A 87 -8.81 4.47 8.80
N ASP A 88 -9.69 3.52 9.11
CA ASP A 88 -10.57 3.60 10.28
C ASP A 88 -9.75 3.80 11.57
N THR A 89 -8.70 3.00 11.77
CA THR A 89 -7.85 3.03 12.97
C THR A 89 -7.11 4.36 13.12
N VAL A 90 -6.59 4.92 12.02
CA VAL A 90 -5.91 6.22 12.01
C VAL A 90 -6.85 7.43 11.88
N GLY A 91 -8.16 7.21 11.94
CA GLY A 91 -9.16 8.28 11.93
C GLY A 91 -9.44 8.88 10.55
N MET A 92 -9.05 8.19 9.49
CA MET A 92 -9.30 8.54 8.10
C MET A 92 -10.47 7.74 7.52
N GLU A 93 -10.98 8.19 6.38
CA GLU A 93 -11.88 7.41 5.51
C GLU A 93 -11.41 7.57 4.07
N ILE A 94 -11.37 6.49 3.29
CA ILE A 94 -10.95 6.52 1.89
C ILE A 94 -11.99 5.82 1.02
N GLU A 95 -12.37 6.50 -0.05
CA GLU A 95 -13.21 6.02 -1.13
C GLU A 95 -12.54 6.36 -2.47
N ASP A 96 -13.09 5.88 -3.58
CA ASP A 96 -12.50 6.08 -4.90
C ASP A 96 -12.50 7.56 -5.35
N ASP A 97 -13.38 8.39 -4.78
CA ASP A 97 -13.54 9.80 -5.12
C ASP A 97 -13.49 10.75 -3.91
N ARG A 98 -13.25 10.23 -2.70
CA ARG A 98 -13.22 11.01 -1.47
C ARG A 98 -12.15 10.52 -0.49
N LEU A 99 -11.47 11.47 0.13
CA LEU A 99 -10.51 11.24 1.20
C LEU A 99 -10.87 12.12 2.39
N LYS A 100 -11.04 11.50 3.55
CA LYS A 100 -11.19 12.20 4.83
C LYS A 100 -9.95 11.99 5.68
N LEU A 101 -9.36 13.08 6.12
CA LEU A 101 -8.19 13.08 6.97
C LEU A 101 -8.57 12.97 8.45
N ALA A 102 -7.62 12.55 9.29
CA ALA A 102 -7.77 12.51 10.74
C ALA A 102 -8.09 13.89 11.36
N SER A 103 -7.75 14.99 10.66
CA SER A 103 -8.13 16.35 11.04
C SER A 103 -9.63 16.63 10.91
N GLY A 104 -10.38 15.76 10.22
CA GLY A 104 -11.77 15.98 9.82
C GLY A 104 -11.94 16.72 8.50
N GLU A 105 -10.84 17.11 7.84
CA GLU A 105 -10.88 17.65 6.48
C GLU A 105 -11.33 16.57 5.49
N GLU A 106 -12.29 16.91 4.65
CA GLU A 106 -12.81 16.04 3.60
C GLU A 106 -12.49 16.65 2.24
N LEU A 107 -11.92 15.84 1.35
CA LEU A 107 -11.50 16.22 0.01
C LEU A 107 -12.16 15.29 -0.99
N SER A 108 -12.84 15.88 -1.97
CA SER A 108 -13.50 15.17 -3.06
C SER A 108 -12.83 15.46 -4.39
N ASN A 109 -12.90 14.51 -5.31
CA ASN A 109 -12.43 14.71 -6.68
C ASN A 109 -13.05 15.97 -7.29
N GLY A 110 -12.19 16.88 -7.76
CA GLY A 110 -12.61 18.19 -8.26
C GLY A 110 -12.26 19.36 -7.33
N ASP A 111 -11.99 19.11 -6.05
CA ASP A 111 -11.57 20.17 -5.12
C ASP A 111 -10.21 20.76 -5.52
N ASP A 112 -9.97 22.01 -5.14
CA ASP A 112 -8.75 22.72 -5.55
C ASP A 112 -7.50 22.14 -4.90
N CYS A 113 -6.49 21.89 -5.71
CA CYS A 113 -5.19 21.44 -5.28
C CYS A 113 -4.11 22.24 -6.02
N GLY A 114 -3.79 23.41 -5.46
CA GLY A 114 -2.80 24.33 -6.04
C GLY A 114 -3.28 24.97 -7.33
N GLY A 115 -4.56 25.36 -7.42
CA GLY A 115 -5.15 26.00 -8.60
C GLY A 115 -5.60 25.04 -9.70
N ARG A 116 -5.58 23.72 -9.45
CA ARG A 116 -6.03 22.68 -10.37
C ARG A 116 -6.93 21.67 -9.65
N PRO A 117 -7.91 21.05 -10.32
CA PRO A 117 -8.75 20.03 -9.71
C PRO A 117 -7.91 18.83 -9.26
N GLY A 118 -7.96 18.51 -7.96
CA GLY A 118 -7.34 17.33 -7.37
C GLY A 118 -8.20 16.08 -7.52
N GLN A 119 -7.55 14.92 -7.48
CA GLN A 119 -8.18 13.60 -7.47
C GLN A 119 -7.52 12.71 -6.42
N VAL A 120 -8.34 11.91 -5.74
CA VAL A 120 -7.91 10.79 -4.90
C VAL A 120 -7.30 9.73 -5.80
N GLN A 121 -6.05 9.39 -5.52
CA GLN A 121 -5.29 8.39 -6.26
C GLN A 121 -4.47 7.56 -5.26
N VAL A 122 -4.34 6.27 -5.51
CA VAL A 122 -3.45 5.41 -4.72
C VAL A 122 -2.42 4.81 -5.67
N LYS A 123 -1.13 5.09 -5.41
CA LYS A 123 -0.01 4.49 -6.12
C LYS A 123 0.67 3.47 -5.22
N VAL A 124 0.92 2.30 -5.75
CA VAL A 124 1.45 1.15 -5.00
C VAL A 124 2.72 0.62 -5.65
N TRP A 125 3.61 0.08 -4.84
CA TRP A 125 4.86 -0.57 -5.23
C TRP A 125 4.96 -1.89 -4.50
N GLU A 126 5.15 -2.98 -5.25
CA GLU A 126 5.08 -4.34 -4.70
C GLU A 126 6.31 -4.70 -3.85
N SER A 127 7.41 -3.97 -4.02
CA SER A 127 8.62 -4.14 -3.22
C SER A 127 9.54 -2.94 -3.34
N ASN A 128 10.58 -2.90 -2.51
CA ASN A 128 11.66 -1.93 -2.63
C ASN A 128 12.34 -1.91 -4.01
N ALA A 129 12.38 -3.05 -4.71
CA ALA A 129 12.96 -3.17 -6.05
C ALA A 129 12.08 -2.55 -7.16
N ASP A 130 10.76 -2.50 -6.97
CA ASP A 130 9.81 -1.97 -7.95
C ASP A 130 9.87 -0.44 -8.03
N GLN A 131 10.72 0.13 -8.88
CA GLN A 131 10.91 1.59 -8.95
C GLN A 131 9.74 2.36 -9.57
N GLN A 132 8.87 1.70 -10.33
CA GLN A 132 7.84 2.37 -11.11
C GLN A 132 6.54 2.48 -10.32
N GLY A 133 6.13 1.35 -9.74
CA GLY A 133 4.81 1.21 -9.13
C GLY A 133 3.70 1.31 -10.17
N ARG A 134 2.46 1.25 -9.69
CA ARG A 134 1.27 1.46 -10.52
C ARG A 134 0.22 2.23 -9.75
N LEU A 135 -0.65 2.92 -10.48
CA LEU A 135 -1.89 3.42 -9.93
C LEU A 135 -2.89 2.28 -9.78
N LEU A 136 -3.65 2.28 -8.69
CA LEU A 136 -4.86 1.47 -8.59
C LEU A 136 -5.96 2.10 -9.45
N GLU A 137 -6.79 1.26 -10.09
CA GLU A 137 -7.89 1.71 -10.95
C GLU A 137 -9.18 2.06 -10.18
N GLY A 138 -9.19 1.81 -8.86
CA GLY A 138 -10.33 1.97 -7.95
C GLY A 138 -10.27 0.93 -6.83
N GLY A 139 -11.34 0.80 -6.05
CA GLY A 139 -11.42 -0.12 -4.91
C GLY A 139 -10.38 0.20 -3.84
N PHE A 140 -10.08 1.49 -3.61
CA PHE A 140 -8.97 1.89 -2.74
C PHE A 140 -9.12 1.39 -1.31
N ALA A 141 -10.36 1.38 -0.80
CA ALA A 141 -10.71 0.84 0.52
C ALA A 141 -10.34 -0.65 0.68
N ASP A 142 -10.46 -1.43 -0.39
CA ASP A 142 -10.27 -2.88 -0.37
C ASP A 142 -8.81 -3.29 -0.65
N TYR A 143 -7.94 -2.36 -0.99
CA TYR A 143 -6.53 -2.67 -1.23
C TYR A 143 -5.88 -3.24 0.03
N ALA A 144 -5.34 -4.45 -0.08
CA ALA A 144 -4.55 -5.12 0.96
C ALA A 144 -3.08 -5.17 0.52
N PRO A 145 -2.17 -4.49 1.23
CA PRO A 145 -0.76 -4.50 0.87
C PRO A 145 -0.09 -5.84 1.22
N GLN A 146 0.96 -6.19 0.46
CA GLN A 146 1.85 -7.31 0.78
C GLN A 146 2.89 -6.89 1.84
N ASP A 147 3.51 -7.85 2.52
CA ASP A 147 4.63 -7.55 3.42
C ASP A 147 5.81 -6.90 2.68
N GLY A 148 6.35 -5.82 3.25
CA GLY A 148 7.42 -5.01 2.66
C GLY A 148 7.02 -4.18 1.43
N SER A 149 5.73 -4.17 1.07
CA SER A 149 5.22 -3.31 0.00
C SER A 149 5.07 -1.86 0.45
N MET A 150 4.76 -0.98 -0.49
CA MET A 150 4.66 0.45 -0.24
C MET A 150 3.49 1.04 -1.00
N PHE A 151 2.84 2.04 -0.42
CA PHE A 151 1.80 2.79 -1.11
C PHE A 151 1.75 4.25 -0.67
N THR A 152 1.29 5.10 -1.59
CA THR A 152 1.02 6.51 -1.33
C THR A 152 -0.45 6.77 -1.64
N ILE A 153 -1.19 7.24 -0.64
CA ILE A 153 -2.52 7.83 -0.80
C ILE A 153 -2.30 9.29 -1.18
N ALA A 154 -2.81 9.72 -2.32
CA ALA A 154 -2.59 11.06 -2.84
C ALA A 154 -3.89 11.78 -3.12
N PHE A 155 -3.92 13.09 -2.82
CA PHE A 155 -4.89 14.02 -3.39
C PHE A 155 -4.13 15.05 -4.22
N VAL A 156 -4.10 14.83 -5.53
CA VAL A 156 -3.31 15.61 -6.48
C VAL A 156 -4.00 15.68 -7.84
N PRO A 157 -3.71 16.68 -8.69
CA PRO A 157 -4.22 16.71 -10.05
C PRO A 157 -3.83 15.47 -10.85
N GLU A 158 -4.65 15.09 -11.82
CA GLU A 158 -4.38 13.98 -12.72
C GLU A 158 -3.02 14.13 -13.42
N GLY A 159 -2.31 13.01 -13.59
CA GLY A 159 -1.00 12.98 -14.23
C GLY A 159 0.15 13.54 -13.38
N THR A 160 -0.10 13.89 -12.11
CA THR A 160 0.97 14.20 -11.16
C THR A 160 1.80 12.96 -10.88
N ASP A 161 3.13 13.09 -10.88
CA ASP A 161 4.01 11.99 -10.46
C ASP A 161 3.93 11.84 -8.93
N ILE A 162 3.29 10.77 -8.47
CA ILE A 162 3.14 10.46 -7.06
C ILE A 162 4.43 9.78 -6.57
N PRO A 163 5.14 10.37 -5.59
CA PRO A 163 6.38 9.81 -5.05
C PRO A 163 6.11 8.61 -4.13
N ARG A 164 7.13 7.77 -3.98
CA ARG A 164 7.17 6.74 -2.93
C ARG A 164 7.10 7.37 -1.54
N PRO A 165 6.53 6.68 -0.54
CA PRO A 165 6.46 7.20 0.82
C PRO A 165 7.87 7.43 1.39
N PRO A 166 8.07 8.43 2.29
CA PRO A 166 9.38 8.70 2.89
C PRO A 166 9.96 7.50 3.65
N SER A 167 9.09 6.62 4.15
CA SER A 167 9.40 5.38 4.88
C SER A 167 9.67 4.17 3.98
N ALA A 168 9.73 4.31 2.65
CA ALA A 168 9.90 3.22 1.68
C ALA A 168 11.02 2.21 2.04
N GLY A 169 12.13 2.68 2.62
CA GLY A 169 13.26 1.83 3.03
C GLY A 169 13.16 1.23 4.44
N ASN A 170 12.09 1.51 5.17
CA ASN A 170 11.98 1.22 6.60
C ASN A 170 10.98 0.10 6.94
N ALA A 171 10.22 -0.42 5.97
CA ALA A 171 9.31 -1.55 6.18
C ALA A 171 10.11 -2.86 6.29
N PRO A 172 10.27 -3.43 7.51
CA PRO A 172 10.92 -4.72 7.68
C PRO A 172 10.00 -5.81 7.12
N THR A 173 10.58 -6.83 6.49
CA THR A 173 9.84 -8.02 6.08
C THR A 173 10.09 -9.14 7.08
N ASP A 174 9.05 -9.88 7.43
CA ASP A 174 9.21 -11.14 8.14
C ASP A 174 9.89 -12.15 7.18
N VAL A 175 10.99 -12.77 7.61
CA VAL A 175 11.78 -13.75 6.85
C VAL A 175 11.70 -15.16 7.43
#